data_AF-A0AA92T0D2-F1
#
_entry.id   AF-A0AA92T0D2-F1
#
_cell.length_a   1.000
_cell.length_b   1.000
_cell.length_c   1.000
_cell.angle_alpha   90.00
_cell.angle_beta   90.00
_cell.angle_gamma   90.00
#
_symmetry.space_group_name_H-M   'P 1'
#
loop_
_entity.id
_entity.type
_entity.pdbx_description
1 polymer ?
#
loop_
_entity_poly.entity_id
_entity_poly.type
_entity_poly.pdbx_seq_one_letter_code
_entity_poly.pdbx_strand_id
1 'polypeptide(L)'
;MKKVKLIFATMLALCFCFVMAACSDDDNDVTEIFHVEGTEFALSNEAATETFSVTASSKPLVVVRDKDDAGKKVDVSWLTLTEGSAEGNVYNYSFAVTTNKSESPRSLLIKVTQGTNMKEISITQAGEPLVVPEGEMAHNAKELASMMYAGINLGNLMEAPGGEGSWRNGKVSEEYIKSLKNAGFNTVRIPCAWAAHFTHRSTDPAYTIDTNWLHRVKKVISWCVQNDMYVILNCHYDKDGDTEKDGGWLEDHIFDDLLEPSIIARQKAIWTQVASYMKDFDEHLLFAACNEPGMNETSGKSDMWKDKYAVERVVRYEQTMIDAVRATGGNNASRTIIVQGLGADISNTCNYMDNPDETEVATFPTDKVPDRLMVEVHFYEPYLFCLLDKDGNDAWSKMYYYWGKDNKLAGSNRNTPDNYAEAWVDAQMAKIKAKFVDKGIPVIIGEYAAIFRTLGEGEDQELHDKSVAYFDEYVTKVAKDNGCVPFYWETGDVIDCTNGVVKKQYIFDAIMKGASQGKYPW
;
A
#
# COMPACT_ATOMS: atom_id res chain seq x y z
N MET A 1 -38.30 52.14 11.67
CA MET A 1 -37.99 52.16 13.12
C MET A 1 -36.57 51.65 13.33
N LYS A 2 -35.71 52.44 14.00
CA LYS A 2 -34.40 52.14 14.64
C LYS A 2 -33.33 51.39 13.78
N LYS A 3 -32.23 52.03 13.36
CA LYS A 3 -30.91 52.18 14.07
C LYS A 3 -30.26 50.79 14.34
N VAL A 4 -29.02 50.42 13.96
CA VAL A 4 -27.68 51.03 14.17
C VAL A 4 -26.62 50.31 13.27
N LYS A 5 -25.89 51.07 12.42
CA LYS A 5 -24.42 51.31 12.31
C LYS A 5 -23.41 50.14 12.23
N LEU A 6 -22.52 50.21 11.22
CA LEU A 6 -21.08 50.45 11.42
C LEU A 6 -20.42 50.99 10.13
N ILE A 7 -19.71 52.12 10.21
CA ILE A 7 -18.91 52.74 9.14
C ILE A 7 -17.62 53.30 9.76
N PHE A 8 -16.50 52.95 9.10
CA PHE A 8 -15.23 53.65 8.84
C PHE A 8 -14.25 54.08 9.96
N ALA A 9 -13.06 53.46 9.90
CA ALA A 9 -11.80 53.98 9.34
C ALA A 9 -11.07 55.22 9.91
N THR A 10 -9.75 55.01 10.01
CA THR A 10 -8.59 55.90 9.72
C THR A 10 -8.06 56.91 10.76
N MET A 11 -6.78 56.68 11.10
CA MET A 11 -5.63 57.59 11.38
C MET A 11 -5.88 59.09 11.59
N LEU A 12 -5.26 59.70 12.62
CA LEU A 12 -3.94 60.35 12.57
C LEU A 12 -3.63 61.09 13.91
N ALA A 13 -2.34 61.32 14.14
CA ALA A 13 -1.64 61.90 15.28
C ALA A 13 -2.11 63.27 15.83
N LEU A 14 -1.84 63.56 17.12
CA LEU A 14 -0.92 64.63 17.54
C LEU A 14 -0.67 64.65 19.07
N CYS A 15 0.54 65.07 19.43
CA CYS A 15 1.12 65.29 20.75
C CYS A 15 0.30 66.15 21.71
N PHE A 16 0.44 65.91 23.03
CA PHE A 16 0.65 66.99 24.00
C PHE A 16 1.47 66.51 25.20
N CYS A 17 2.50 67.30 25.51
CA CYS A 17 3.49 67.10 26.54
C CYS A 17 2.91 67.15 27.96
N PHE A 18 3.42 66.31 28.85
CA PHE A 18 3.63 66.68 30.25
C PHE A 18 5.03 66.23 30.67
N VAL A 19 5.89 67.22 30.88
CA VAL A 19 7.16 67.09 31.58
C VAL A 19 6.85 67.15 33.07
N MET A 20 7.19 66.10 33.80
CA MET A 20 7.42 66.16 35.25
C MET A 20 8.74 65.43 35.53
N ALA A 21 9.50 66.06 36.42
CA ALA A 21 10.93 65.99 36.55
C ALA A 21 11.45 64.63 37.03
N ALA A 22 12.70 64.39 36.62
CA ALA A 22 13.58 63.33 37.03
C ALA A 22 13.81 63.30 38.55
N CYS A 23 13.67 62.12 39.13
CA CYS A 23 14.55 61.66 40.20
C CYS A 23 15.56 60.71 39.55
N SER A 24 16.85 61.00 39.71
CA SER A 24 17.92 60.11 39.30
C SER A 24 17.98 58.95 40.29
N ASP A 25 17.52 57.78 39.85
CA ASP A 25 18.13 56.53 40.29
C ASP A 25 18.92 56.02 39.08
N ASP A 26 20.24 55.99 39.21
CA ASP A 26 21.15 55.22 38.37
C ASP A 26 20.85 53.73 38.62
N ASP A 27 19.69 53.26 38.16
CA ASP A 27 19.51 51.84 37.93
C ASP A 27 20.27 51.54 36.64
N ASN A 28 21.48 50.99 36.81
CA ASN A 28 22.11 50.20 35.76
C ASN A 28 21.10 49.14 35.33
N ASP A 29 20.30 49.46 34.31
CA ASP A 29 19.54 48.49 33.54
C ASP A 29 20.59 47.60 32.88
N VAL A 30 21.05 46.59 33.62
CA VAL A 30 21.82 45.47 33.08
C VAL A 30 20.83 44.78 32.17
N THR A 31 20.81 45.19 30.89
CA THR A 31 20.17 44.44 29.83
C THR A 31 20.59 42.99 30.01
N GLU A 32 19.64 42.13 30.38
CA GLU A 32 19.92 40.73 30.66
C GLU A 32 20.34 40.09 29.33
N ILE A 33 21.64 39.93 29.13
CA ILE A 33 22.20 39.31 27.93
C ILE A 33 21.93 37.80 28.07
N PHE A 34 20.91 37.29 27.38
CA PHE A 34 20.67 35.86 27.20
C PHE A 34 20.12 35.58 25.79
N HIS A 35 20.97 35.03 24.93
CA HIS A 35 20.63 34.65 23.55
C HIS A 35 21.29 33.33 23.19
N VAL A 36 20.55 32.43 22.54
CA VAL A 36 21.06 31.14 22.04
C VAL A 36 20.92 31.14 20.52
N GLU A 37 22.04 30.98 19.82
CA GLU A 37 22.07 30.78 18.37
C GLU A 37 22.00 29.29 18.06
N GLY A 38 21.25 28.90 17.02
CA GLY A 38 21.08 27.49 16.66
C GLY A 38 20.14 26.76 17.62
N THR A 39 18.84 27.05 17.53
CA THR A 39 17.82 26.45 18.42
C THR A 39 17.18 25.19 17.86
N GLU A 40 17.50 24.82 16.62
CA GLU A 40 16.95 23.62 15.97
C GLU A 40 17.99 23.03 15.01
N PHE A 41 18.23 21.73 15.14
CA PHE A 41 19.13 20.95 14.31
C PHE A 41 18.39 19.72 13.77
N ALA A 42 18.33 19.58 12.46
CA ALA A 42 17.82 18.41 11.76
C ALA A 42 18.97 17.72 11.01
N LEU A 43 19.35 16.54 11.48
CA LEU A 43 20.54 15.81 11.03
C LEU A 43 20.15 14.57 10.21
N SER A 44 21.03 14.17 9.28
CA SER A 44 20.98 12.85 8.66
C SER A 44 21.16 11.73 9.70
N ASN A 45 20.91 10.49 9.31
CA ASN A 45 21.23 9.33 10.14
C ASN A 45 22.72 9.19 10.45
N GLU A 46 23.60 9.78 9.64
CA GLU A 46 25.05 9.68 9.83
C GLU A 46 25.56 10.41 11.09
N ALA A 47 26.74 9.98 11.56
CA ALA A 47 27.45 10.67 12.62
C ALA A 47 27.83 12.10 12.16
N ALA A 48 27.58 13.08 13.02
CA ALA A 48 27.80 14.49 12.71
C ALA A 48 28.24 15.24 13.97
N THR A 49 28.93 16.36 13.77
CA THR A 49 29.30 17.29 14.85
C THR A 49 28.81 18.66 14.46
N GLU A 50 28.01 19.26 15.34
CA GLU A 50 27.45 20.59 15.16
C GLU A 50 27.85 21.51 16.30
N THR A 51 27.70 22.81 16.10
CA THR A 51 28.07 23.84 17.06
C THR A 51 26.92 24.81 17.32
N PHE A 52 26.82 25.30 18.55
CA PHE A 52 25.91 26.38 18.92
C PHE A 52 26.60 27.34 19.89
N SER A 53 26.11 28.58 19.96
CA SER A 53 26.67 29.62 20.82
C SER A 53 25.59 30.13 21.78
N VAL A 54 26.02 30.52 22.98
CA VAL A 54 25.16 31.17 23.97
C VAL A 54 25.80 32.49 24.35
N THR A 55 25.14 33.60 24.04
CA THR A 55 25.54 34.90 24.57
C THR A 55 24.85 35.11 25.91
N ALA A 56 25.63 35.13 26.99
CA ALA A 56 25.15 35.19 28.37
C ALA A 56 26.03 36.07 29.26
N SER A 57 25.45 36.80 30.23
CA SER A 57 26.21 37.61 31.20
C SER A 57 27.11 36.80 32.17
N SER A 58 26.93 35.48 32.22
CA SER A 58 27.67 34.51 33.03
C SER A 58 27.51 33.11 32.42
N LYS A 59 28.40 32.17 32.77
CA LYS A 59 28.43 30.84 32.17
C LYS A 59 27.07 30.12 32.33
N PRO A 60 26.39 29.75 31.22
CA PRO A 60 25.11 29.06 31.30
C PRO A 60 25.31 27.58 31.68
N LEU A 61 24.31 27.01 32.33
CA LEU A 61 24.20 25.57 32.55
C LEU A 61 23.55 24.93 31.32
N VAL A 62 24.21 23.94 30.74
CA VAL A 62 23.76 23.22 29.54
C VAL A 62 23.60 21.74 29.86
N VAL A 63 22.39 21.21 29.63
CA VAL A 63 22.05 19.82 29.99
C VAL A 63 21.26 19.16 28.88
N VAL A 64 21.61 17.94 28.51
CA VAL A 64 20.87 17.11 27.54
C VAL A 64 19.67 16.46 28.23
N ARG A 65 18.50 16.47 27.59
CA ARG A 65 17.24 15.88 28.08
C ARG A 65 16.46 15.23 26.94
N ASP A 66 15.55 14.34 27.28
CA ASP A 66 14.58 13.82 26.31
C ASP A 66 13.64 14.94 25.85
N LYS A 67 13.20 14.84 24.60
CA LYS A 67 12.12 15.68 24.08
C LYS A 67 10.76 15.22 24.62
N ASP A 68 10.65 13.94 24.93
CA ASP A 68 9.43 13.30 25.42
C ASP A 68 9.56 12.92 26.91
N ASP A 69 9.07 13.81 27.78
CA ASP A 69 8.67 13.56 29.18
C ASP A 69 9.76 13.65 30.30
N ALA A 70 9.46 14.47 31.32
CA ALA A 70 10.42 15.02 32.30
C ALA A 70 10.83 14.07 33.46
N GLY A 71 10.71 12.75 33.31
CA GLY A 71 10.86 11.80 34.42
C GLY A 71 11.41 10.41 34.12
N LYS A 72 11.66 10.04 32.85
CA LYS A 72 12.33 8.77 32.49
C LYS A 72 13.84 8.96 32.34
N LYS A 73 14.58 7.88 32.57
CA LYS A 73 16.04 7.85 32.38
C LYS A 73 16.32 7.95 30.87
N VAL A 74 16.75 9.12 30.45
CA VAL A 74 17.00 9.48 29.04
C VAL A 74 18.17 8.65 28.50
N ASP A 75 17.99 8.02 27.34
CA ASP A 75 19.12 7.46 26.59
C ASP A 75 19.83 8.57 25.82
N VAL A 76 20.82 9.18 26.49
CA VAL A 76 21.71 10.18 25.90
C VAL A 76 22.98 9.57 25.30
N SER A 77 23.09 8.23 25.23
CA SER A 77 24.33 7.55 24.84
C SER A 77 24.80 7.88 23.42
N TRP A 78 23.90 8.38 22.58
CA TRP A 78 24.18 8.70 21.18
C TRP A 78 24.62 10.15 20.93
N LEU A 79 24.58 11.03 21.95
CA LEU A 79 24.97 12.44 21.85
C LEU A 79 26.04 12.78 22.89
N THR A 80 27.15 13.35 22.44
CA THR A 80 28.22 13.85 23.31
C THR A 80 28.29 15.37 23.23
N LEU A 81 27.95 16.06 24.32
CA LEU A 81 28.07 17.51 24.44
C LEU A 81 29.47 17.89 24.92
N THR A 82 30.11 18.85 24.25
CA THR A 82 31.44 19.35 24.58
C THR A 82 31.42 20.87 24.72
N GLU A 83 31.95 21.37 25.85
CA GLU A 83 32.16 22.80 26.05
C GLU A 83 33.35 23.28 25.20
N GLY A 84 33.16 24.39 24.49
CA GLY A 84 34.17 25.01 23.63
C GLY A 84 34.83 26.23 24.26
N SER A 85 35.27 27.18 23.41
CA SER A 85 35.86 28.44 23.86
C SER A 85 34.80 29.36 24.47
N ALA A 86 35.25 30.25 25.36
CA ALA A 86 34.46 31.38 25.84
C ALA A 86 35.22 32.68 25.54
N GLU A 87 34.58 33.61 24.86
CA GLU A 87 35.13 34.91 24.50
C GLU A 87 34.16 36.02 24.92
N GLY A 88 34.53 36.79 25.95
CA GLY A 88 33.64 37.78 26.55
C GLY A 88 32.36 37.13 27.11
N ASN A 89 31.21 37.54 26.59
CA ASN A 89 29.90 37.00 26.97
C ASN A 89 29.41 35.86 26.07
N VAL A 90 30.23 35.37 25.13
CA VAL A 90 29.85 34.29 24.21
C VAL A 90 30.50 32.98 24.66
N TYR A 91 29.65 31.97 24.89
CA TYR A 91 30.05 30.61 25.26
C TYR A 91 29.74 29.67 24.12
N ASN A 92 30.77 29.06 23.53
CA ASN A 92 30.60 28.13 22.42
C ASN A 92 30.48 26.69 22.93
N TYR A 93 29.61 25.93 22.30
CA TYR A 93 29.40 24.52 22.57
C TYR A 93 29.40 23.75 21.25
N SER A 94 29.78 22.47 21.33
CA SER A 94 29.59 21.52 20.23
C SER A 94 28.90 20.28 20.74
N PHE A 95 28.17 19.60 19.87
CA PHE A 95 27.65 18.27 20.16
C PHE A 95 27.96 17.34 18.99
N ALA A 96 28.38 16.12 19.31
CA ALA A 96 28.60 15.06 18.35
C ALA A 96 27.52 13.99 18.52
N VAL A 97 26.92 13.57 17.40
CA VAL A 97 25.96 12.46 17.36
C VAL A 97 26.61 11.25 16.71
N THR A 98 26.29 10.05 17.20
CA THR A 98 26.66 8.79 16.55
C THR A 98 25.74 8.51 15.36
N THR A 99 26.11 7.61 14.45
CA THR A 99 25.20 7.13 13.40
C THR A 99 23.96 6.48 14.02
N ASN A 100 22.78 6.85 13.56
CA ASN A 100 21.52 6.19 13.87
C ASN A 100 21.31 5.00 12.93
N LYS A 101 21.44 3.79 13.45
CA LYS A 101 21.18 2.52 12.73
C LYS A 101 19.75 2.00 12.95
N SER A 102 18.91 2.81 13.60
CA SER A 102 17.48 2.53 13.71
C SER A 102 16.76 3.21 12.57
N GLU A 103 15.75 2.57 12.00
CA GLU A 103 14.85 3.18 11.03
C GLU A 103 14.00 4.29 11.64
N SER A 104 13.79 4.25 12.96
CA SER A 104 13.08 5.32 13.66
C SER A 104 14.00 6.54 13.83
N PRO A 105 13.51 7.75 13.50
CA PRO A 105 14.21 8.96 13.89
C PRO A 105 14.31 9.02 15.42
N ARG A 106 15.32 9.72 15.91
CA ARG A 106 15.53 9.95 17.34
C ARG A 106 15.72 11.43 17.60
N SER A 107 15.29 11.89 18.77
CA SER A 107 15.41 13.30 19.11
C SER A 107 15.74 13.50 20.58
N LEU A 108 16.36 14.64 20.88
CA LEU A 108 16.69 15.10 22.23
C LEU A 108 16.54 16.63 22.28
N LEU A 109 16.48 17.16 23.48
CA LEU A 109 16.58 18.59 23.77
C LEU A 109 17.89 18.89 24.49
N ILE A 110 18.56 19.97 24.12
CA ILE A 110 19.58 20.60 24.97
C ILE A 110 18.92 21.78 25.67
N LYS A 111 18.85 21.70 27.00
CA LYS A 111 18.34 22.78 27.84
C LYS A 111 19.49 23.68 28.27
N VAL A 112 19.38 24.96 27.93
CA VAL A 112 20.31 26.03 28.32
C VAL A 112 19.61 26.90 29.36
N THR A 113 20.24 27.10 30.51
CA THR A 113 19.70 27.94 31.61
C THR A 113 20.73 28.92 32.14
N GLN A 114 20.30 30.14 32.40
CA GLN A 114 21.08 31.17 33.07
C GLN A 114 20.15 32.00 33.97
N GLY A 115 20.30 31.89 35.30
CA GLY A 115 19.36 32.52 36.23
C GLY A 115 17.92 32.01 36.00
N THR A 116 16.98 32.92 35.75
CA THR A 116 15.59 32.60 35.36
C THR A 116 15.41 32.38 33.86
N ASN A 117 16.41 32.72 33.04
CA ASN A 117 16.34 32.57 31.60
C ASN A 117 16.59 31.12 31.17
N MET A 118 15.82 30.69 30.17
CA MET A 118 15.82 29.31 29.70
C MET A 118 15.53 29.25 28.20
N LYS A 119 16.28 28.40 27.50
CA LYS A 119 16.02 28.06 26.10
C LYS A 119 16.28 26.58 25.87
N GLU A 120 15.51 26.00 24.96
CA GLU A 120 15.70 24.63 24.50
C GLU A 120 16.16 24.63 23.05
N ILE A 121 17.13 23.77 22.76
CA ILE A 121 17.63 23.48 21.43
C ILE A 121 17.12 22.09 21.06
N SER A 122 16.34 21.98 19.98
CA SER A 122 15.86 20.68 19.50
C SER A 122 16.89 20.05 18.59
N ILE A 123 17.23 18.79 18.85
CA ILE A 123 18.06 17.97 17.96
C ILE A 123 17.24 16.79 17.49
N THR A 124 17.08 16.67 16.19
CA THR A 124 16.40 15.54 15.54
C THR A 124 17.37 14.89 14.58
N GLN A 125 17.60 13.59 14.73
CA GLN A 125 18.42 12.79 13.82
C GLN A 125 17.51 11.81 13.08
N ALA A 126 17.62 11.80 11.74
CA ALA A 126 16.86 10.87 10.91
C ALA A 126 17.19 9.40 11.24
N GLY A 127 16.25 8.51 10.94
CA GLY A 127 16.49 7.07 10.94
C GLY A 127 17.33 6.63 9.74
N GLU A 128 17.88 5.42 9.81
CA GLU A 128 18.57 4.79 8.68
C GLU A 128 17.66 4.77 7.45
N PRO A 129 18.11 5.31 6.30
CA PRO A 129 17.28 5.37 5.10
C PRO A 129 17.05 3.95 4.55
N LEU A 130 15.84 3.71 4.06
CA LEU A 130 15.55 2.47 3.34
C LEU A 130 16.35 2.41 2.04
N VAL A 131 16.95 1.26 1.77
CA VAL A 131 17.65 1.02 0.51
C VAL A 131 16.62 0.81 -0.60
N VAL A 132 16.56 1.73 -1.56
CA VAL A 132 15.78 1.57 -2.79
C VAL A 132 16.78 1.38 -3.92
N PRO A 133 16.86 0.19 -4.53
CA PRO A 133 17.75 -0.02 -5.67
C PRO A 133 17.48 0.99 -6.79
N GLU A 134 18.54 1.55 -7.37
CA GLU A 134 18.43 2.37 -8.57
C GLU A 134 18.07 1.48 -9.76
N GLY A 135 17.22 1.99 -10.65
CA GLY A 135 16.83 1.31 -11.87
C GLY A 135 16.08 2.23 -12.83
N GLU A 136 15.69 1.68 -13.98
CA GLU A 136 15.07 2.44 -15.08
C GLU A 136 13.61 2.03 -15.32
N MET A 137 12.89 2.87 -16.07
CA MET A 137 11.52 2.59 -16.54
C MET A 137 11.52 2.12 -18.00
N ALA A 138 12.36 1.13 -18.31
CA ALA A 138 12.76 0.76 -19.66
C ALA A 138 11.66 0.01 -20.45
N HIS A 139 10.93 -0.88 -19.79
CA HIS A 139 10.05 -1.84 -20.45
C HIS A 139 8.59 -1.41 -20.43
N ASN A 140 7.88 -1.61 -21.55
CA ASN A 140 6.43 -1.44 -21.60
C ASN A 140 5.68 -2.54 -20.81
N ALA A 141 4.37 -2.43 -20.69
CA ALA A 141 3.56 -3.39 -19.93
C ALA A 141 3.73 -4.83 -20.43
N LYS A 142 3.74 -5.05 -21.75
CA LYS A 142 3.86 -6.39 -22.33
C LYS A 142 5.24 -7.01 -22.10
N GLU A 143 6.29 -6.22 -22.20
CA GLU A 143 7.65 -6.62 -21.89
C GLU A 143 7.78 -7.00 -20.40
N LEU A 144 7.25 -6.18 -19.48
CA LEU A 144 7.23 -6.49 -18.05
C LEU A 144 6.44 -7.77 -17.74
N ALA A 145 5.27 -7.96 -18.38
CA ALA A 145 4.50 -9.19 -18.23
C ALA A 145 5.30 -10.43 -18.63
N SER A 146 6.17 -10.34 -19.65
CA SER A 146 7.04 -11.45 -20.05
C SER A 146 8.10 -11.80 -19.00
N MET A 147 8.50 -10.83 -18.19
CA MET A 147 9.53 -10.98 -17.16
C MET A 147 8.95 -11.50 -15.84
N MET A 148 7.66 -11.29 -15.58
CA MET A 148 6.95 -11.85 -14.44
C MET A 148 6.64 -13.33 -14.69
N TYR A 149 7.36 -14.23 -14.02
CA TYR A 149 7.35 -15.66 -14.30
C TYR A 149 6.41 -16.45 -13.39
N ALA A 150 6.52 -16.27 -12.07
CA ALA A 150 5.70 -16.95 -11.07
C ALA A 150 5.32 -15.95 -9.98
N GLY A 151 4.02 -15.71 -9.83
CA GLY A 151 3.45 -14.73 -8.91
C GLY A 151 2.79 -15.35 -7.68
N ILE A 152 2.89 -14.63 -6.57
CA ILE A 152 2.29 -14.99 -5.28
C ILE A 152 1.77 -13.74 -4.57
N ASN A 153 0.62 -13.85 -3.90
CA ASN A 153 0.07 -12.81 -3.05
C ASN A 153 0.68 -12.88 -1.65
N LEU A 154 0.94 -11.72 -1.04
CA LEU A 154 1.16 -11.60 0.39
C LEU A 154 -0.20 -11.42 1.09
N GLY A 155 -1.07 -12.42 0.96
CA GLY A 155 -2.48 -12.34 1.40
C GLY A 155 -2.67 -12.45 2.91
N ASN A 156 -3.72 -11.80 3.39
CA ASN A 156 -4.11 -11.58 4.78
C ASN A 156 -3.01 -10.97 5.66
N LEU A 157 -2.15 -10.14 5.08
CA LEU A 157 -1.05 -9.45 5.74
C LEU A 157 -1.30 -7.94 5.77
N MET A 158 -0.98 -7.20 4.70
CA MET A 158 -0.97 -5.73 4.71
C MET A 158 -2.34 -5.09 4.39
N GLU A 159 -3.30 -5.86 3.90
CA GLU A 159 -4.69 -5.45 3.71
C GLU A 159 -5.56 -5.61 4.96
N ALA A 160 -5.07 -6.31 5.98
CA ALA A 160 -5.81 -6.55 7.20
C ALA A 160 -6.10 -5.20 7.92
N PRO A 161 -7.37 -4.78 8.11
CA PRO A 161 -7.69 -3.44 8.62
C PRO A 161 -7.21 -3.16 10.05
N GLY A 162 -6.91 -4.22 10.82
CA GLY A 162 -6.30 -4.12 12.15
C GLY A 162 -4.79 -3.84 12.12
N GLY A 163 -4.23 -3.65 10.93
CA GLY A 163 -2.80 -3.50 10.66
C GLY A 163 -2.13 -4.81 10.26
N GLU A 164 -0.90 -4.69 9.76
CA GLU A 164 -0.15 -5.81 9.22
C GLU A 164 -0.08 -7.00 10.17
N GLY A 165 -0.55 -8.14 9.68
CA GLY A 165 -0.55 -9.39 10.43
C GLY A 165 -1.67 -9.50 11.45
N SER A 166 -2.67 -8.61 11.50
CA SER A 166 -3.82 -8.76 12.42
C SER A 166 -4.73 -9.96 12.08
N TRP A 167 -4.70 -10.42 10.83
CA TRP A 167 -5.36 -11.67 10.41
C TRP A 167 -4.44 -12.88 10.44
N ARG A 168 -3.16 -12.71 10.81
CA ARG A 168 -2.14 -13.76 10.83
C ARG A 168 -1.29 -13.68 12.10
N ASN A 169 -0.29 -14.54 12.25
CA ASN A 169 0.61 -14.52 13.40
C ASN A 169 2.01 -14.05 12.97
N GLY A 170 2.10 -12.87 12.37
CA GLY A 170 3.37 -12.32 11.93
C GLY A 170 3.25 -11.19 10.91
N LYS A 171 4.34 -10.46 10.76
CA LYS A 171 4.54 -9.43 9.73
C LYS A 171 5.46 -9.99 8.65
N VAL A 172 5.41 -9.42 7.44
CA VAL A 172 6.36 -9.76 6.38
C VAL A 172 7.78 -9.51 6.87
N SER A 173 8.68 -10.47 6.68
CA SER A 173 10.11 -10.32 6.98
C SER A 173 10.94 -10.31 5.71
N GLU A 174 12.16 -9.79 5.78
CA GLU A 174 13.11 -9.86 4.67
C GLU A 174 13.46 -11.31 4.35
N GLU A 175 13.59 -12.15 5.37
CA GLU A 175 13.83 -13.59 5.24
C GLU A 175 12.70 -14.29 4.50
N TYR A 176 11.44 -13.88 4.73
CA TYR A 176 10.30 -14.42 4.00
C TYR A 176 10.39 -14.06 2.52
N ILE A 177 10.65 -12.80 2.18
CA ILE A 177 10.83 -12.37 0.77
C ILE A 177 11.98 -13.11 0.09
N LYS A 178 13.14 -13.23 0.75
CA LYS A 178 14.28 -14.03 0.25
C LYS A 178 13.89 -15.49 0.02
N SER A 179 13.09 -16.07 0.92
CA SER A 179 12.63 -17.45 0.79
C SER A 179 11.70 -17.62 -0.40
N LEU A 180 10.80 -16.66 -0.67
CA LEU A 180 9.96 -16.67 -1.87
C LEU A 180 10.79 -16.60 -3.15
N LYS A 181 11.78 -15.69 -3.22
CA LYS A 181 12.72 -15.62 -4.36
C LYS A 181 13.47 -16.93 -4.57
N ASN A 182 14.01 -17.49 -3.49
CA ASN A 182 14.74 -18.77 -3.54
C ASN A 182 13.85 -19.95 -3.94
N ALA A 183 12.56 -19.89 -3.60
CA ALA A 183 11.55 -20.87 -4.02
C ALA A 183 11.18 -20.72 -5.51
N GLY A 184 11.61 -19.66 -6.18
CA GLY A 184 11.45 -19.45 -7.62
C GLY A 184 10.32 -18.49 -8.01
N PHE A 185 9.65 -17.87 -7.03
CA PHE A 185 8.78 -16.72 -7.30
C PHE A 185 9.65 -15.51 -7.68
N ASN A 186 9.21 -14.71 -8.62
CA ASN A 186 9.91 -13.48 -9.01
C ASN A 186 8.99 -12.27 -9.12
N THR A 187 7.71 -12.43 -8.79
CA THR A 187 6.78 -11.33 -8.65
C THR A 187 5.87 -11.57 -7.44
N VAL A 188 5.58 -10.50 -6.70
CA VAL A 188 4.67 -10.54 -5.56
C VAL A 188 3.55 -9.52 -5.73
N ARG A 189 2.33 -9.90 -5.39
CA ARG A 189 1.22 -8.96 -5.20
C ARG A 189 1.07 -8.67 -3.71
N ILE A 190 0.99 -7.40 -3.35
CA ILE A 190 0.83 -6.92 -1.99
C ILE A 190 -0.57 -6.30 -1.87
N PRO A 191 -1.58 -7.10 -1.48
CA PRO A 191 -2.83 -6.58 -0.93
C PRO A 191 -2.54 -5.57 0.17
N CYS A 192 -3.00 -4.33 0.02
CA CYS A 192 -2.72 -3.27 1.00
C CYS A 192 -3.94 -2.42 1.33
N ALA A 193 -4.15 -2.17 2.63
CA ALA A 193 -5.15 -1.24 3.14
C ALA A 193 -4.51 0.14 3.36
N TRP A 194 -5.25 1.21 3.08
CA TRP A 194 -4.79 2.59 3.22
C TRP A 194 -5.74 3.42 4.08
N ALA A 195 -7.04 3.30 3.84
CA ALA A 195 -8.09 3.97 4.60
C ALA A 195 -8.10 3.53 6.07
N ALA A 196 -7.83 2.25 6.34
CA ALA A 196 -7.66 1.74 7.70
C ALA A 196 -6.51 2.44 8.48
N HIS A 197 -5.59 3.07 7.74
CA HIS A 197 -4.36 3.68 8.21
C HIS A 197 -4.34 5.21 8.08
N PHE A 198 -5.49 5.87 7.94
CA PHE A 198 -5.54 7.33 8.04
C PHE A 198 -5.24 7.82 9.48
N THR A 199 -4.48 8.91 9.60
CA THR A 199 -4.09 9.52 10.89
C THR A 199 -5.29 10.09 11.64
N HIS A 200 -6.25 10.64 10.90
CA HIS A 200 -7.53 11.12 11.39
C HIS A 200 -8.62 10.42 10.61
N ARG A 201 -9.08 9.32 11.16
CA ARG A 201 -10.19 8.56 10.60
C ARG A 201 -11.44 9.45 10.52
N SER A 202 -12.11 9.44 9.37
CA SER A 202 -13.41 10.08 9.04
C SER A 202 -13.61 11.61 8.95
N THR A 203 -12.64 12.50 9.21
CA THR A 203 -12.92 13.98 9.10
C THR A 203 -11.85 14.81 8.41
N ASP A 204 -10.71 14.21 8.08
CA ASP A 204 -9.67 14.92 7.35
C ASP A 204 -9.98 14.90 5.84
N PRO A 205 -10.33 16.04 5.22
CA PRO A 205 -10.54 16.10 3.77
C PRO A 205 -9.26 15.81 2.98
N ALA A 206 -8.08 15.79 3.63
CA ALA A 206 -6.83 15.41 3.01
C ALA A 206 -6.61 13.89 2.94
N TYR A 207 -7.39 13.07 3.66
CA TYR A 207 -7.23 11.61 3.73
C TYR A 207 -5.78 11.21 4.06
N THR A 208 -5.18 11.88 5.05
CA THR A 208 -3.75 11.71 5.36
C THR A 208 -3.45 10.29 5.86
N ILE A 209 -2.58 9.56 5.14
CA ILE A 209 -2.12 8.23 5.54
C ILE A 209 -1.02 8.36 6.60
N ASP A 210 -1.06 7.51 7.64
CA ASP A 210 0.01 7.43 8.63
C ASP A 210 1.35 7.17 7.92
N THR A 211 2.31 8.08 8.12
CA THR A 211 3.63 7.98 7.51
C THR A 211 4.38 6.73 7.97
N ASN A 212 4.14 6.23 9.18
CA ASN A 212 4.70 4.95 9.63
C ASN A 212 4.18 3.78 8.80
N TRP A 213 2.92 3.83 8.36
CA TRP A 213 2.35 2.83 7.48
C TRP A 213 2.93 2.91 6.07
N LEU A 214 3.00 4.10 5.48
CA LEU A 214 3.69 4.33 4.20
C LEU A 214 5.14 3.82 4.24
N HIS A 215 5.87 4.13 5.30
CA HIS A 215 7.24 3.67 5.50
C HIS A 215 7.31 2.15 5.61
N ARG A 216 6.39 1.52 6.34
CA ARG A 216 6.33 0.07 6.48
C ARG A 216 6.09 -0.63 5.14
N VAL A 217 5.14 -0.14 4.33
CA VAL A 217 4.88 -0.67 2.99
C VAL A 217 6.10 -0.47 2.09
N LYS A 218 6.73 0.71 2.12
CA LYS A 218 7.95 1.02 1.35
C LYS A 218 9.07 0.04 1.67
N LYS A 219 9.22 -0.33 2.95
CA LYS A 219 10.21 -1.31 3.41
C LYS A 219 9.97 -2.70 2.83
N VAL A 220 8.72 -3.17 2.80
CA VAL A 220 8.39 -4.48 2.20
C VAL A 220 8.66 -4.48 0.69
N ILE A 221 8.24 -3.43 -0.02
CA ILE A 221 8.54 -3.27 -1.46
C ILE A 221 10.05 -3.26 -1.70
N SER A 222 10.79 -2.51 -0.88
CA SER A 222 12.25 -2.43 -0.95
C SER A 222 12.91 -3.81 -0.81
N TRP A 223 12.46 -4.66 0.10
CA TRP A 223 12.97 -6.04 0.20
C TRP A 223 12.72 -6.84 -1.08
N CYS A 224 11.56 -6.70 -1.71
CA CYS A 224 11.27 -7.38 -2.97
C CYS A 224 12.20 -6.91 -4.10
N VAL A 225 12.32 -5.60 -4.29
CA VAL A 225 13.16 -5.02 -5.35
C VAL A 225 14.65 -5.32 -5.13
N GLN A 226 15.13 -5.31 -3.88
CA GLN A 226 16.50 -5.73 -3.54
C GLN A 226 16.78 -7.21 -3.87
N ASN A 227 15.74 -8.04 -3.97
CA ASN A 227 15.82 -9.44 -4.36
C ASN A 227 15.44 -9.66 -5.83
N ASP A 228 15.44 -8.60 -6.66
CA ASP A 228 15.13 -8.68 -8.10
C ASP A 228 13.75 -9.32 -8.32
N MET A 229 12.75 -8.84 -7.56
CA MET A 229 11.36 -9.25 -7.68
C MET A 229 10.49 -8.07 -8.08
N TYR A 230 9.53 -8.34 -8.98
CA TYR A 230 8.47 -7.39 -9.30
C TYR A 230 7.43 -7.34 -8.16
N VAL A 231 6.77 -6.20 -8.02
CA VAL A 231 5.78 -5.93 -6.99
C VAL A 231 4.55 -5.30 -7.62
N ILE A 232 3.38 -5.87 -7.38
CA ILE A 232 2.09 -5.23 -7.62
C ILE A 232 1.57 -4.74 -6.28
N LEU A 233 1.50 -3.43 -6.08
CA LEU A 233 0.90 -2.82 -4.89
C LEU A 233 -0.49 -2.29 -5.23
N ASN A 234 -1.50 -2.64 -4.45
CA ASN A 234 -2.87 -2.16 -4.68
C ASN A 234 -3.45 -1.31 -3.54
N CYS A 235 -4.65 -0.79 -3.77
CA CYS A 235 -5.61 -0.50 -2.71
C CYS A 235 -6.60 -1.66 -2.68
N HIS A 236 -6.55 -2.47 -1.63
CA HIS A 236 -7.34 -3.70 -1.54
C HIS A 236 -8.83 -3.41 -1.25
N TYR A 237 -9.60 -4.41 -0.78
CA TYR A 237 -10.98 -4.22 -0.29
C TYR A 237 -11.14 -2.95 0.55
N ASP A 238 -10.19 -2.75 1.48
CA ASP A 238 -9.92 -1.59 2.32
C ASP A 238 -11.13 -0.92 2.99
N LYS A 239 -11.02 -0.70 4.29
CA LYS A 239 -12.12 -0.21 5.10
C LYS A 239 -11.69 0.97 5.94
N ASP A 240 -12.47 2.04 5.92
CA ASP A 240 -12.34 3.08 6.95
C ASP A 240 -13.10 2.64 8.20
N GLY A 241 -12.35 2.30 9.26
CA GLY A 241 -12.91 1.81 10.52
C GLY A 241 -13.85 2.79 11.24
N ASP A 242 -13.87 4.07 10.86
CA ASP A 242 -14.73 5.09 11.50
C ASP A 242 -16.00 5.40 10.69
N THR A 243 -15.95 5.40 9.36
CA THR A 243 -17.12 5.70 8.51
C THR A 243 -17.86 4.48 8.03
N GLU A 244 -17.21 3.33 7.94
CA GLU A 244 -17.81 2.13 7.37
C GLU A 244 -18.03 1.11 8.48
N LYS A 245 -19.30 0.93 8.85
CA LYS A 245 -19.67 -0.19 9.72
C LYS A 245 -19.70 -1.49 8.93
N ASP A 246 -20.18 -1.43 7.69
CA ASP A 246 -20.44 -2.57 6.84
C ASP A 246 -19.91 -2.22 5.43
N GLY A 247 -18.83 -2.88 5.00
CA GLY A 247 -18.33 -2.74 3.63
C GLY A 247 -16.93 -2.14 3.49
N GLY A 248 -16.38 -2.26 2.27
CA GLY A 248 -15.18 -1.59 1.80
C GLY A 248 -15.52 -0.31 1.05
N TRP A 249 -14.67 0.70 1.15
CA TRP A 249 -15.07 2.08 0.85
C TRP A 249 -15.33 2.42 -0.62
N LEU A 250 -14.74 1.62 -1.52
CA LEU A 250 -14.93 1.73 -2.97
C LEU A 250 -15.64 0.49 -3.49
N GLU A 251 -15.16 -0.68 -3.06
CA GLU A 251 -15.56 -1.98 -3.61
C GLU A 251 -17.05 -2.27 -3.44
N ASP A 252 -17.66 -1.79 -2.35
CA ASP A 252 -19.07 -2.04 -2.02
C ASP A 252 -19.99 -0.85 -2.33
N HIS A 253 -19.51 0.11 -3.12
CA HIS A 253 -20.22 1.35 -3.43
C HIS A 253 -20.20 1.70 -4.93
N ILE A 254 -20.09 0.69 -5.80
CA ILE A 254 -20.11 0.88 -7.24
C ILE A 254 -21.49 1.25 -7.75
N PHE A 255 -22.57 0.83 -7.09
CA PHE A 255 -23.94 1.06 -7.55
C PHE A 255 -24.66 2.23 -6.87
N ASP A 256 -23.98 3.00 -6.01
CA ASP A 256 -24.47 4.25 -5.40
C ASP A 256 -23.82 5.47 -6.06
N ASP A 257 -24.59 6.23 -6.86
CA ASP A 257 -24.09 7.41 -7.58
C ASP A 257 -23.88 8.63 -6.68
N LEU A 258 -24.51 8.67 -5.50
CA LEU A 258 -24.35 9.77 -4.56
C LEU A 258 -22.99 9.77 -3.86
N LEU A 259 -22.34 8.60 -3.79
CA LEU A 259 -21.02 8.42 -3.17
C LEU A 259 -19.86 8.65 -4.15
N GLU A 260 -20.11 8.70 -5.45
CA GLU A 260 -19.06 8.85 -6.46
C GLU A 260 -18.12 10.05 -6.20
N PRO A 261 -18.60 11.27 -5.87
CA PRO A 261 -17.71 12.40 -5.62
C PRO A 261 -16.74 12.19 -4.45
N SER A 262 -17.17 11.53 -3.37
CA SER A 262 -16.30 11.25 -2.22
C SER A 262 -15.33 10.10 -2.50
N ILE A 263 -15.75 9.09 -3.26
CA ILE A 263 -14.90 7.98 -3.71
C ILE A 263 -13.79 8.51 -4.62
N ILE A 264 -14.11 9.36 -5.61
CA ILE A 264 -13.11 10.01 -6.48
C ILE A 264 -12.11 10.84 -5.65
N ALA A 265 -12.59 11.63 -4.69
CA ALA A 265 -11.73 12.43 -3.83
C ALA A 265 -10.77 11.56 -3.00
N ARG A 266 -11.29 10.48 -2.41
CA ARG A 266 -10.50 9.54 -1.60
C ARG A 266 -9.49 8.75 -2.45
N GLN A 267 -9.90 8.20 -3.60
CA GLN A 267 -9.04 7.48 -4.54
C GLN A 267 -7.89 8.36 -5.00
N LYS A 268 -8.17 9.60 -5.38
CA LYS A 268 -7.15 10.58 -5.76
C LYS A 268 -6.17 10.86 -4.63
N ALA A 269 -6.66 11.05 -3.41
CA ALA A 269 -5.82 11.39 -2.25
C ALA A 269 -4.90 10.23 -1.83
N ILE A 270 -5.43 9.00 -1.78
CA ILE A 270 -4.64 7.79 -1.51
C ILE A 270 -3.53 7.66 -2.55
N TRP A 271 -3.89 7.63 -3.84
CA TRP A 271 -2.90 7.39 -4.89
C TRP A 271 -1.90 8.52 -5.07
N THR A 272 -2.27 9.77 -4.80
CA THR A 272 -1.30 10.88 -4.78
C THR A 272 -0.23 10.66 -3.70
N GLN A 273 -0.64 10.28 -2.48
CA GLN A 273 0.29 10.05 -1.36
C GLN A 273 1.14 8.81 -1.60
N VAL A 274 0.52 7.68 -1.96
CA VAL A 274 1.22 6.41 -2.21
C VAL A 274 2.20 6.55 -3.37
N ALA A 275 1.78 7.08 -4.52
CA ALA A 275 2.65 7.24 -5.67
C ALA A 275 3.81 8.20 -5.37
N SER A 276 3.57 9.30 -4.66
CA SER A 276 4.64 10.24 -4.27
C SER A 276 5.65 9.59 -3.33
N TYR A 277 5.20 8.78 -2.37
CA TYR A 277 6.09 8.16 -1.37
C TYR A 277 6.93 7.02 -1.96
N MET A 278 6.39 6.33 -2.98
CA MET A 278 7.03 5.21 -3.68
C MET A 278 7.65 5.62 -5.03
N LYS A 279 7.76 6.92 -5.29
CA LYS A 279 8.16 7.47 -6.60
C LYS A 279 9.52 6.99 -7.10
N ASP A 280 10.45 6.68 -6.19
CA ASP A 280 11.84 6.39 -6.53
C ASP A 280 12.07 4.94 -6.99
N PHE A 281 11.11 4.03 -6.78
CA PHE A 281 11.23 2.66 -7.29
C PHE A 281 11.21 2.66 -8.82
N ASP A 282 11.99 1.78 -9.43
CA ASP A 282 12.02 1.55 -10.87
C ASP A 282 10.81 0.71 -11.33
N GLU A 283 10.90 0.12 -12.52
CA GLU A 283 9.83 -0.67 -13.13
C GLU A 283 9.50 -1.98 -12.41
N HIS A 284 10.28 -2.39 -11.39
CA HIS A 284 9.91 -3.51 -10.54
C HIS A 284 8.61 -3.22 -9.78
N LEU A 285 8.29 -1.97 -9.48
CA LEU A 285 7.04 -1.61 -8.82
C LEU A 285 5.96 -1.21 -9.83
N LEU A 286 4.83 -1.92 -9.77
CA LEU A 286 3.59 -1.64 -10.48
C LEU A 286 2.49 -1.26 -9.48
N PHE A 287 1.51 -0.48 -9.94
CA PHE A 287 0.36 -0.10 -9.13
C PHE A 287 -0.94 -0.65 -9.71
N ALA A 288 -1.76 -1.26 -8.85
CA ALA A 288 -3.10 -1.76 -9.15
C ALA A 288 -4.14 -0.90 -8.44
N ALA A 289 -5.07 -0.25 -9.15
CA ALA A 289 -5.86 0.85 -8.57
C ALA A 289 -6.80 0.45 -7.42
N CYS A 290 -7.36 -0.74 -7.53
CA CYS A 290 -8.46 -1.32 -6.75
C CYS A 290 -8.20 -2.83 -6.53
N ASN A 291 -9.23 -3.53 -6.09
CA ASN A 291 -9.25 -4.99 -5.91
C ASN A 291 -10.35 -5.67 -6.71
N GLU A 292 -11.58 -5.73 -6.20
CA GLU A 292 -12.71 -6.43 -6.84
C GLU A 292 -13.96 -5.52 -6.98
N PRO A 293 -13.87 -4.37 -7.67
CA PRO A 293 -14.90 -3.31 -7.62
C PRO A 293 -16.30 -3.83 -7.98
N GLY A 294 -17.20 -3.86 -6.99
CA GLY A 294 -18.60 -4.29 -7.12
C GLY A 294 -18.82 -5.80 -6.94
N MET A 295 -17.83 -6.57 -6.49
CA MET A 295 -17.94 -8.03 -6.35
C MET A 295 -19.02 -8.43 -5.33
N ASN A 296 -19.03 -7.84 -4.12
CA ASN A 296 -20.05 -8.17 -3.13
C ASN A 296 -21.45 -7.68 -3.54
N GLU A 297 -21.54 -6.56 -4.25
CA GLU A 297 -22.81 -6.01 -4.74
C GLU A 297 -23.43 -6.91 -5.83
N THR A 298 -22.59 -7.51 -6.68
CA THR A 298 -23.01 -8.26 -7.87
C THR A 298 -22.93 -9.78 -7.76
N SER A 299 -22.50 -10.32 -6.61
CA SER A 299 -22.48 -11.76 -6.35
C SER A 299 -23.85 -12.41 -6.60
N GLY A 300 -23.92 -13.31 -7.58
CA GLY A 300 -25.15 -13.97 -8.04
C GLY A 300 -26.12 -13.08 -8.85
N LYS A 301 -25.71 -11.86 -9.23
CA LYS A 301 -26.52 -10.82 -9.89
C LYS A 301 -25.77 -10.15 -11.05
N SER A 302 -25.14 -10.92 -11.93
CA SER A 302 -24.34 -10.39 -13.05
C SER A 302 -25.08 -9.42 -13.99
N ASP A 303 -26.41 -9.50 -14.03
CA ASP A 303 -27.27 -8.56 -14.78
C ASP A 303 -27.17 -7.10 -14.29
N MET A 304 -26.66 -6.85 -13.08
CA MET A 304 -26.42 -5.50 -12.57
C MET A 304 -25.42 -4.73 -13.45
N TRP A 305 -24.46 -5.40 -14.06
CA TRP A 305 -23.47 -4.77 -14.96
C TRP A 305 -24.04 -4.33 -16.32
N LYS A 306 -25.33 -4.62 -16.60
CA LYS A 306 -26.06 -3.97 -17.71
C LYS A 306 -26.30 -2.48 -17.46
N ASP A 307 -26.17 -2.01 -16.22
CA ASP A 307 -26.13 -0.59 -15.93
C ASP A 307 -24.81 0.03 -16.41
N LYS A 308 -24.83 0.61 -17.61
CA LYS A 308 -23.65 1.25 -18.21
C LYS A 308 -23.08 2.39 -17.38
N TYR A 309 -23.87 3.06 -16.52
CA TYR A 309 -23.36 4.10 -15.64
C TYR A 309 -22.60 3.53 -14.44
N ALA A 310 -22.93 2.31 -13.99
CA ALA A 310 -22.11 1.57 -13.02
C ALA A 310 -20.75 1.18 -13.61
N VAL A 311 -20.75 0.68 -14.85
CA VAL A 311 -19.51 0.38 -15.58
C VAL A 311 -18.65 1.65 -15.73
N GLU A 312 -19.26 2.76 -16.14
CA GLU A 312 -18.55 4.04 -16.30
C GLU A 312 -17.98 4.58 -14.98
N ARG A 313 -18.67 4.37 -13.85
CA ARG A 313 -18.15 4.73 -12.52
C ARG A 313 -16.86 3.98 -12.18
N VAL A 314 -16.83 2.66 -12.38
CA VAL A 314 -15.59 1.88 -12.19
C VAL A 314 -14.47 2.47 -13.04
N VAL A 315 -14.73 2.69 -14.34
CA VAL A 315 -13.74 3.27 -15.27
C VAL A 315 -13.28 4.67 -14.81
N ARG A 316 -14.15 5.50 -14.25
CA ARG A 316 -13.77 6.80 -13.69
C ARG A 316 -12.92 6.68 -12.42
N TYR A 317 -13.15 5.68 -11.58
CA TYR A 317 -12.30 5.41 -10.42
C TYR A 317 -10.90 4.94 -10.86
N GLU A 318 -10.82 4.07 -11.86
CA GLU A 318 -9.58 3.64 -12.50
C GLU A 318 -8.82 4.82 -13.13
N GLN A 319 -9.52 5.66 -13.92
CA GLN A 319 -8.95 6.87 -14.53
C GLN A 319 -8.45 7.86 -13.47
N THR A 320 -9.18 8.02 -12.36
CA THR A 320 -8.79 8.89 -11.25
C THR A 320 -7.46 8.45 -10.65
N MET A 321 -7.24 7.14 -10.50
CA MET A 321 -5.97 6.59 -10.05
C MET A 321 -4.85 6.87 -11.06
N ILE A 322 -5.07 6.59 -12.35
CA ILE A 322 -4.08 6.83 -13.41
C ILE A 322 -3.64 8.30 -13.40
N ASP A 323 -4.60 9.22 -13.39
CA ASP A 323 -4.33 10.66 -13.39
C ASP A 323 -3.55 11.09 -12.15
N ALA A 324 -3.91 10.57 -10.96
CA ALA A 324 -3.23 10.86 -9.71
C ALA A 324 -1.77 10.38 -9.73
N VAL A 325 -1.52 9.13 -10.16
CA VAL A 325 -0.17 8.57 -10.27
C VAL A 325 0.68 9.37 -11.25
N ARG A 326 0.18 9.62 -12.48
CA ARG A 326 0.91 10.34 -13.53
C ARG A 326 1.25 11.77 -13.11
N ALA A 327 0.37 12.44 -12.36
CA ALA A 327 0.59 13.80 -11.86
C ALA A 327 1.80 13.92 -10.91
N THR A 328 2.24 12.83 -10.28
CA THR A 328 3.40 12.85 -9.39
C THR A 328 4.75 12.89 -10.13
N GLY A 329 4.79 12.59 -11.43
CA GLY A 329 6.00 12.65 -12.27
C GLY A 329 7.11 11.66 -11.88
N GLY A 330 8.35 11.90 -12.32
CA GLY A 330 9.47 10.96 -12.12
C GLY A 330 9.19 9.59 -12.73
N ASN A 331 9.56 8.50 -12.05
CA ASN A 331 9.29 7.14 -12.54
C ASN A 331 7.78 6.86 -12.70
N ASN A 332 6.92 7.52 -11.91
CA ASN A 332 5.47 7.38 -12.04
C ASN A 332 4.92 7.97 -13.35
N ALA A 333 5.69 8.80 -14.06
CA ALA A 333 5.30 9.29 -15.38
C ALA A 333 5.30 8.18 -16.45
N SER A 334 5.91 7.03 -16.20
CA SER A 334 5.95 5.88 -17.12
C SER A 334 5.71 4.52 -16.43
N ARG A 335 5.47 4.50 -15.11
CA ARG A 335 5.16 3.28 -14.35
C ARG A 335 3.97 2.55 -14.92
N THR A 336 4.09 1.24 -15.12
CA THR A 336 2.96 0.42 -15.53
C THR A 336 1.88 0.42 -14.47
N ILE A 337 0.64 0.71 -14.89
CA ILE A 337 -0.54 0.74 -14.05
C ILE A 337 -1.45 -0.42 -14.46
N ILE A 338 -2.06 -1.06 -13.47
CA ILE A 338 -2.98 -2.17 -13.61
C ILE A 338 -4.37 -1.66 -13.20
N VAL A 339 -5.33 -1.77 -14.11
CA VAL A 339 -6.73 -1.38 -13.86
C VAL A 339 -7.58 -2.62 -13.62
N GLN A 340 -8.50 -2.56 -12.66
CA GLN A 340 -9.29 -3.73 -12.29
C GLN A 340 -10.50 -3.91 -13.22
N GLY A 341 -10.79 -5.16 -13.53
CA GLY A 341 -12.02 -5.57 -14.18
C GLY A 341 -13.24 -5.44 -13.25
N LEU A 342 -14.42 -5.54 -13.83
CA LEU A 342 -15.71 -5.40 -13.13
C LEU A 342 -15.92 -6.57 -12.17
N GLY A 343 -15.91 -6.30 -10.86
CA GLY A 343 -15.91 -7.30 -9.80
C GLY A 343 -14.70 -8.24 -9.84
N ALA A 344 -13.62 -7.84 -10.53
CA ALA A 344 -12.52 -8.70 -10.96
C ALA A 344 -12.98 -9.98 -11.70
N ASP A 345 -14.20 -10.02 -12.25
CA ASP A 345 -14.73 -11.19 -12.94
C ASP A 345 -14.44 -11.15 -14.44
N ILE A 346 -13.95 -12.27 -14.99
CA ILE A 346 -13.58 -12.37 -16.40
C ILE A 346 -14.79 -12.11 -17.31
N SER A 347 -15.96 -12.69 -16.99
CA SER A 347 -17.13 -12.61 -17.86
C SER A 347 -17.72 -11.21 -17.88
N ASN A 348 -17.93 -10.61 -16.71
CA ASN A 348 -18.44 -9.25 -16.54
C ASN A 348 -17.50 -8.27 -17.22
N THR A 349 -16.19 -8.38 -16.99
CA THR A 349 -15.18 -7.51 -17.61
C THR A 349 -15.21 -7.61 -19.13
N CYS A 350 -15.17 -8.83 -19.70
CA CYS A 350 -15.15 -8.98 -21.15
C CYS A 350 -16.45 -8.52 -21.83
N ASN A 351 -17.59 -8.74 -21.18
CA ASN A 351 -18.90 -8.46 -21.73
C ASN A 351 -19.26 -6.97 -21.65
N TYR A 352 -18.91 -6.29 -20.56
CA TYR A 352 -19.43 -4.94 -20.26
C TYR A 352 -18.35 -3.85 -20.28
N MET A 353 -17.10 -4.14 -19.90
CA MET A 353 -16.00 -3.17 -19.99
C MET A 353 -15.49 -3.09 -21.42
N ASP A 354 -15.25 -1.88 -21.95
CA ASP A 354 -14.92 -1.66 -23.37
C ASP A 354 -15.92 -2.32 -24.34
N ASN A 355 -17.22 -2.23 -24.06
CA ASN A 355 -18.26 -2.83 -24.91
C ASN A 355 -18.44 -1.97 -26.19
N PRO A 356 -18.13 -2.50 -27.40
CA PRO A 356 -18.23 -1.73 -28.63
C PRO A 356 -19.67 -1.35 -29.01
N ASP A 357 -20.68 -2.04 -28.47
CA ASP A 357 -22.09 -1.71 -28.70
C ASP A 357 -22.54 -0.49 -27.88
N GLU A 358 -21.80 -0.12 -26.82
CA GLU A 358 -22.06 1.03 -25.96
C GLU A 358 -21.30 2.27 -26.43
N THR A 359 -21.74 2.86 -27.54
CA THR A 359 -21.05 4.00 -28.17
C THR A 359 -21.29 5.35 -27.48
N GLU A 360 -22.18 5.40 -26.48
CA GLU A 360 -22.58 6.65 -25.82
C GLU A 360 -21.65 7.05 -24.66
N VAL A 361 -20.83 6.11 -24.16
CA VAL A 361 -19.97 6.31 -22.98
C VAL A 361 -18.61 5.65 -23.21
N ALA A 362 -17.53 6.30 -22.76
CA ALA A 362 -16.21 5.68 -22.76
C ALA A 362 -16.14 4.63 -21.63
N THR A 363 -15.91 3.37 -21.97
CA THR A 363 -16.01 2.23 -21.02
C THR A 363 -14.67 1.54 -20.75
N PHE A 364 -13.55 2.20 -21.09
CA PHE A 364 -12.20 1.77 -20.71
C PHE A 364 -11.34 3.00 -20.38
N PRO A 365 -10.49 2.94 -19.33
CA PRO A 365 -9.63 4.06 -18.97
C PRO A 365 -8.55 4.30 -20.04
N THR A 366 -8.04 5.53 -20.09
CA THR A 366 -7.02 5.95 -21.05
C THR A 366 -5.77 6.41 -20.33
N ASP A 367 -4.61 6.11 -20.91
CA ASP A 367 -3.33 6.64 -20.46
C ASP A 367 -2.70 7.48 -21.57
N LYS A 368 -2.04 8.57 -21.17
CA LYS A 368 -1.27 9.42 -22.08
C LYS A 368 0.06 8.76 -22.45
N VAL A 369 0.49 7.77 -21.67
CA VAL A 369 1.70 6.99 -21.91
C VAL A 369 1.29 5.71 -22.66
N PRO A 370 1.78 5.49 -23.89
CA PRO A 370 1.42 4.31 -24.65
C PRO A 370 1.95 3.04 -23.97
N ASP A 371 1.17 1.96 -24.06
CA ASP A 371 1.58 0.61 -23.69
C ASP A 371 2.04 0.45 -22.21
N ARG A 372 1.48 1.25 -21.29
CA ARG A 372 1.75 1.19 -19.84
C ARG A 372 0.55 0.74 -18.99
N LEU A 373 -0.50 0.21 -19.62
CA LEU A 373 -1.66 -0.35 -18.91
C LEU A 373 -1.70 -1.88 -19.00
N MET A 374 -2.14 -2.48 -17.91
CA MET A 374 -2.56 -3.88 -17.81
C MET A 374 -3.98 -3.95 -17.24
N VAL A 375 -4.67 -5.08 -17.42
CA VAL A 375 -5.97 -5.36 -16.79
C VAL A 375 -5.82 -6.46 -15.73
N GLU A 376 -6.48 -6.33 -14.59
CA GLU A 376 -6.51 -7.36 -13.55
C GLU A 376 -7.91 -7.95 -13.37
N VAL A 377 -7.96 -9.27 -13.28
CA VAL A 377 -9.14 -10.08 -12.95
C VAL A 377 -8.70 -11.20 -12.00
N HIS A 378 -9.62 -11.79 -11.26
CA HIS A 378 -9.36 -12.91 -10.36
C HIS A 378 -10.05 -14.18 -10.88
N PHE A 379 -9.61 -15.34 -10.39
CA PHE A 379 -10.13 -16.64 -10.85
C PHE A 379 -10.33 -17.63 -9.72
N TYR A 380 -11.59 -17.77 -9.28
CA TYR A 380 -12.03 -18.72 -8.26
C TYR A 380 -13.18 -19.60 -8.75
N GLU A 381 -13.16 -19.97 -10.03
CA GLU A 381 -14.21 -20.77 -10.66
C GLU A 381 -13.78 -22.23 -10.87
N PRO A 382 -14.63 -23.22 -10.52
CA PRO A 382 -15.98 -23.06 -9.98
C PRO A 382 -15.98 -22.75 -8.48
N TYR A 383 -16.79 -21.77 -8.06
CA TYR A 383 -16.94 -21.34 -6.67
C TYR A 383 -17.15 -22.51 -5.69
N LEU A 384 -17.92 -23.52 -6.09
CA LEU A 384 -18.21 -24.72 -5.28
C LEU A 384 -16.98 -25.56 -4.94
N PHE A 385 -15.94 -25.52 -5.79
CA PHE A 385 -14.64 -26.14 -5.51
C PHE A 385 -13.73 -25.17 -4.76
N CYS A 386 -13.58 -23.95 -5.30
CA CYS A 386 -12.52 -23.04 -4.87
C CYS A 386 -12.79 -22.33 -3.54
N LEU A 387 -14.04 -21.98 -3.23
CA LEU A 387 -14.36 -21.05 -2.13
C LEU A 387 -15.52 -21.47 -1.22
N LEU A 388 -16.48 -22.28 -1.68
CA LEU A 388 -17.63 -22.66 -0.85
C LEU A 388 -17.15 -23.40 0.40
N ASP A 389 -17.37 -22.83 1.58
CA ASP A 389 -16.85 -23.33 2.86
C ASP A 389 -17.78 -24.34 3.56
N LYS A 390 -19.06 -24.36 3.17
CA LYS A 390 -20.08 -25.25 3.70
C LYS A 390 -21.15 -25.57 2.65
N ASP A 391 -21.73 -26.76 2.75
CA ASP A 391 -22.89 -27.12 1.95
C ASP A 391 -24.08 -26.21 2.26
N GLY A 392 -24.75 -25.73 1.21
CA GLY A 392 -26.10 -25.21 1.30
C GLY A 392 -27.14 -26.33 1.37
N ASN A 393 -28.41 -25.94 1.47
CA ASN A 393 -29.52 -26.89 1.59
C ASN A 393 -29.83 -27.60 0.27
N ASP A 394 -29.57 -26.94 -0.86
CA ASP A 394 -29.93 -27.42 -2.18
C ASP A 394 -28.80 -28.23 -2.85
N ALA A 395 -29.16 -29.05 -3.83
CA ALA A 395 -28.20 -29.91 -4.54
C ALA A 395 -27.15 -29.10 -5.34
N TRP A 396 -27.49 -27.89 -5.80
CA TRP A 396 -26.60 -27.00 -6.55
C TRP A 396 -25.68 -26.16 -5.66
N SER A 397 -25.82 -26.24 -4.34
CA SER A 397 -24.96 -25.55 -3.35
C SER A 397 -24.14 -26.55 -2.55
N LYS A 398 -23.72 -27.65 -3.17
CA LYS A 398 -22.85 -28.65 -2.55
C LYS A 398 -21.39 -28.41 -2.92
N MET A 399 -20.50 -28.52 -1.93
CA MET A 399 -19.07 -28.42 -2.15
C MET A 399 -18.61 -29.50 -3.12
N TYR A 400 -17.73 -29.13 -4.04
CA TYR A 400 -16.95 -30.07 -4.83
C TYR A 400 -15.65 -30.41 -4.08
N TYR A 401 -15.29 -31.69 -4.08
CA TYR A 401 -14.05 -32.18 -3.48
C TYR A 401 -13.05 -32.63 -4.53
N TYR A 402 -13.54 -33.07 -5.69
CA TYR A 402 -12.69 -33.63 -6.74
C TYR A 402 -12.82 -32.80 -8.02
N TRP A 403 -11.67 -32.40 -8.59
CA TRP A 403 -11.58 -31.48 -9.72
C TRP A 403 -10.56 -31.96 -10.74
N GLY A 404 -10.94 -31.88 -12.02
CA GLY A 404 -10.17 -32.38 -13.15
C GLY A 404 -10.72 -33.70 -13.67
N LYS A 405 -10.67 -33.89 -14.99
CA LYS A 405 -11.26 -35.07 -15.66
C LYS A 405 -10.74 -36.41 -15.10
N ASP A 406 -9.48 -36.43 -14.68
CA ASP A 406 -8.77 -37.62 -14.19
C ASP A 406 -8.82 -37.77 -12.66
N ASN A 407 -9.36 -36.77 -11.95
CA ASN A 407 -9.52 -36.79 -10.50
C ASN A 407 -11.00 -36.85 -10.13
N LYS A 408 -11.62 -38.02 -10.33
CA LYS A 408 -13.03 -38.25 -9.98
C LYS A 408 -13.19 -39.49 -9.13
N LEU A 409 -14.01 -39.37 -8.09
CA LEU A 409 -14.43 -40.50 -7.27
C LEU A 409 -15.70 -41.10 -7.86
N ALA A 410 -15.64 -42.35 -8.30
CA ALA A 410 -16.78 -43.03 -8.92
C ALA A 410 -18.03 -43.01 -8.02
N GLY A 411 -19.16 -42.53 -8.56
CA GLY A 411 -20.42 -42.44 -7.83
C GLY A 411 -20.53 -41.27 -6.84
N SER A 412 -19.48 -40.48 -6.64
CA SER A 412 -19.54 -39.32 -5.76
C SER A 412 -20.34 -38.17 -6.36
N ASN A 413 -21.19 -37.54 -5.55
CA ASN A 413 -21.86 -36.28 -5.87
C ASN A 413 -20.99 -35.05 -5.60
N ARG A 414 -19.71 -35.26 -5.24
CA ARG A 414 -18.70 -34.22 -4.96
C ARG A 414 -17.74 -34.00 -6.12
N ASN A 415 -17.94 -34.70 -7.24
CA ASN A 415 -17.16 -34.48 -8.45
C ASN A 415 -17.57 -33.18 -9.13
N THR A 416 -16.58 -32.38 -9.52
CA THR A 416 -16.80 -31.24 -10.41
C THR A 416 -17.26 -31.76 -11.79
N PRO A 417 -18.34 -31.21 -12.38
CA PRO A 417 -18.75 -31.60 -13.73
C PRO A 417 -17.71 -31.18 -14.79
N ASP A 418 -17.57 -31.94 -15.87
CA ASP A 418 -16.51 -31.72 -16.87
C ASP A 418 -16.51 -30.31 -17.49
N ASN A 419 -17.69 -29.75 -17.70
CA ASN A 419 -17.85 -28.40 -18.25
C ASN A 419 -17.51 -27.27 -17.27
N TYR A 420 -17.25 -27.60 -16.00
CA TYR A 420 -16.78 -26.68 -14.95
C TYR A 420 -15.35 -27.03 -14.48
N ALA A 421 -14.67 -27.97 -15.15
CA ALA A 421 -13.27 -28.32 -14.90
C ALA A 421 -12.36 -27.62 -15.93
N GLU A 422 -11.43 -28.34 -16.57
CA GLU A 422 -10.46 -27.78 -17.52
C GLU A 422 -11.12 -26.96 -18.63
N ALA A 423 -12.24 -27.45 -19.18
CA ALA A 423 -12.95 -26.78 -20.28
C ALA A 423 -13.46 -25.37 -19.89
N TRP A 424 -13.77 -25.15 -18.61
CA TRP A 424 -14.20 -23.85 -18.12
C TRP A 424 -13.02 -22.88 -18.00
N VAL A 425 -11.91 -23.35 -17.43
CA VAL A 425 -10.66 -22.56 -17.35
C VAL A 425 -10.22 -22.14 -18.76
N ASP A 426 -10.19 -23.08 -19.70
CA ASP A 426 -9.82 -22.79 -21.10
C ASP A 426 -10.73 -21.74 -21.72
N ALA A 427 -12.05 -21.85 -21.51
CA ALA A 427 -13.03 -20.92 -22.06
C ALA A 427 -12.91 -19.50 -21.47
N GLN A 428 -12.67 -19.37 -20.16
CA GLN A 428 -12.50 -18.08 -19.51
C GLN A 428 -11.17 -17.41 -19.93
N MET A 429 -10.07 -18.17 -19.95
CA MET A 429 -8.77 -17.64 -20.36
C MET A 429 -8.75 -17.25 -21.85
N ALA A 430 -9.43 -18.02 -22.71
CA ALA A 430 -9.59 -17.63 -24.12
C ALA A 430 -10.40 -16.34 -24.29
N LYS A 431 -11.42 -16.12 -23.45
CA LYS A 431 -12.26 -14.91 -23.48
C LYS A 431 -11.44 -13.66 -23.16
N ILE A 432 -10.69 -13.69 -22.05
CA ILE A 432 -9.88 -12.54 -21.63
C ILE A 432 -8.71 -12.28 -22.60
N LYS A 433 -8.14 -13.36 -23.16
CA LYS A 433 -7.10 -13.25 -24.20
C LYS A 433 -7.61 -12.50 -25.43
N ALA A 434 -8.76 -12.91 -25.97
CA ALA A 434 -9.35 -12.29 -27.15
C ALA A 434 -9.74 -10.82 -26.89
N LYS A 435 -10.20 -10.50 -25.68
CA LYS A 435 -10.63 -9.16 -25.30
C LYS A 435 -9.45 -8.18 -25.16
N PHE A 436 -8.37 -8.59 -24.50
CA PHE A 436 -7.27 -7.69 -24.10
C PHE A 436 -5.91 -8.10 -24.65
N VAL A 437 -5.47 -9.33 -24.40
CA VAL A 437 -4.11 -9.78 -24.75
C VAL A 437 -3.82 -9.68 -26.24
N ASP A 438 -4.76 -10.13 -27.08
CA ASP A 438 -4.62 -10.07 -28.55
C ASP A 438 -4.64 -8.63 -29.09
N LYS A 439 -5.09 -7.67 -28.28
CA LYS A 439 -5.04 -6.24 -28.57
C LYS A 439 -3.81 -5.55 -27.95
N GLY A 440 -2.88 -6.32 -27.38
CA GLY A 440 -1.63 -5.81 -26.82
C GLY A 440 -1.72 -5.34 -25.36
N ILE A 441 -2.83 -5.58 -24.67
CA ILE A 441 -3.01 -5.25 -23.25
C ILE A 441 -2.80 -6.53 -22.42
N PRO A 442 -1.67 -6.67 -21.69
CA PRO A 442 -1.44 -7.84 -20.85
C PRO A 442 -2.44 -7.89 -19.70
N VAL A 443 -2.69 -9.10 -19.20
CA VAL A 443 -3.65 -9.35 -18.13
C VAL A 443 -2.94 -9.94 -16.92
N ILE A 444 -3.37 -9.55 -15.73
CA ILE A 444 -2.98 -10.15 -14.46
C ILE A 444 -4.15 -11.02 -13.99
N ILE A 445 -3.89 -12.31 -13.71
CA ILE A 445 -4.78 -13.09 -12.84
C ILE A 445 -4.32 -12.81 -11.41
N GLY A 446 -4.89 -11.77 -10.81
CA GLY A 446 -4.42 -11.19 -9.54
C GLY A 446 -4.54 -12.13 -8.36
N GLU A 447 -5.52 -13.02 -8.43
CA GLU A 447 -5.75 -14.04 -7.43
C GLU A 447 -6.33 -15.30 -8.05
N TYR A 448 -5.81 -16.45 -7.63
CA TYR A 448 -6.45 -17.76 -7.80
C TYR A 448 -5.95 -18.69 -6.69
N ALA A 449 -6.81 -19.57 -6.22
CA ALA A 449 -6.48 -20.73 -5.40
C ALA A 449 -7.73 -21.62 -5.27
N ALA A 450 -7.55 -22.84 -4.77
CA ALA A 450 -8.65 -23.65 -4.26
C ALA A 450 -8.47 -23.93 -2.76
N ILE A 451 -9.57 -23.83 -2.01
CA ILE A 451 -9.58 -24.07 -0.56
C ILE A 451 -9.19 -25.51 -0.21
N PHE A 452 -8.36 -25.65 0.83
CA PHE A 452 -8.02 -26.95 1.41
C PHE A 452 -9.14 -27.45 2.31
N ARG A 453 -9.46 -28.75 2.22
CA ARG A 453 -10.50 -29.38 3.04
C ARG A 453 -9.95 -30.59 3.79
N THR A 454 -10.43 -30.78 5.02
CA THR A 454 -10.35 -32.06 5.72
C THR A 454 -11.67 -32.78 5.51
N LEU A 455 -11.65 -33.89 4.79
CA LEU A 455 -12.84 -34.62 4.40
C LEU A 455 -13.27 -35.62 5.48
N GLY A 456 -14.58 -35.88 5.54
CA GLY A 456 -15.18 -36.84 6.47
C GLY A 456 -15.05 -38.30 6.00
N GLU A 457 -15.53 -39.23 6.83
CA GLU A 457 -15.55 -40.66 6.50
C GLU A 457 -16.32 -40.93 5.20
N GLY A 458 -15.75 -41.78 4.34
CA GLY A 458 -16.34 -42.17 3.05
C GLY A 458 -15.93 -41.32 1.86
N GLU A 459 -15.18 -40.24 2.08
CA GLU A 459 -14.55 -39.42 1.04
C GLU A 459 -13.06 -39.74 0.90
N ASP A 460 -12.44 -39.33 -0.21
CA ASP A 460 -11.05 -39.61 -0.55
C ASP A 460 -10.17 -38.36 -0.39
N GLN A 461 -9.50 -38.25 0.75
CA GLN A 461 -8.63 -37.10 1.06
C GLN A 461 -7.47 -36.98 0.06
N GLU A 462 -6.85 -38.09 -0.36
CA GLU A 462 -5.71 -38.05 -1.27
C GLU A 462 -6.12 -37.55 -2.66
N LEU A 463 -7.30 -37.97 -3.13
CA LEU A 463 -7.86 -37.50 -4.39
C LEU A 463 -8.24 -36.01 -4.33
N HIS A 464 -8.74 -35.52 -3.19
CA HIS A 464 -8.97 -34.08 -3.00
C HIS A 464 -7.68 -33.29 -3.05
N ASP A 465 -6.65 -33.71 -2.32
CA ASP A 465 -5.35 -33.04 -2.32
C ASP A 465 -4.73 -33.00 -3.73
N LYS A 466 -4.85 -34.10 -4.50
CA LYS A 466 -4.47 -34.15 -5.93
C LYS A 466 -5.31 -33.20 -6.79
N SER A 467 -6.60 -33.07 -6.50
CA SER A 467 -7.50 -32.19 -7.23
C SER A 467 -7.13 -30.72 -7.04
N VAL A 468 -6.83 -30.31 -5.80
CA VAL A 468 -6.40 -28.94 -5.49
C VAL A 468 -5.06 -28.64 -6.17
N ALA A 469 -4.08 -29.55 -6.05
CA ALA A 469 -2.79 -29.40 -6.73
C ALA A 469 -2.95 -29.28 -8.26
N TYR A 470 -3.76 -30.15 -8.86
CA TYR A 470 -3.97 -30.14 -10.31
C TYR A 470 -4.70 -28.88 -10.79
N PHE A 471 -5.67 -28.38 -10.02
CA PHE A 471 -6.31 -27.09 -10.30
C PHE A 471 -5.27 -25.95 -10.33
N ASP A 472 -4.43 -25.84 -9.30
CA ASP A 472 -3.43 -24.78 -9.21
C ASP A 472 -2.39 -24.89 -10.34
N GLU A 473 -1.92 -26.10 -10.68
CA GLU A 473 -1.06 -26.35 -11.83
C GLU A 473 -1.72 -25.90 -13.15
N TYR A 474 -2.96 -26.32 -13.37
CA TYR A 474 -3.68 -26.11 -14.63
C TYR A 474 -4.00 -24.62 -14.84
N VAL A 475 -4.54 -23.94 -13.83
CA VAL A 475 -4.84 -22.50 -13.89
C VAL A 475 -3.57 -21.70 -14.13
N THR A 476 -2.47 -21.99 -13.40
CA THR A 476 -1.18 -21.31 -13.60
C THR A 476 -0.72 -21.44 -15.05
N LYS A 477 -0.72 -22.67 -15.57
CA LYS A 477 -0.26 -22.95 -16.93
C LYS A 477 -1.13 -22.25 -17.98
N VAL A 478 -2.45 -22.42 -17.89
CA VAL A 478 -3.39 -21.91 -18.91
C VAL A 478 -3.49 -20.40 -18.88
N ALA A 479 -3.39 -19.76 -17.71
CA ALA A 479 -3.27 -18.31 -17.61
C ALA A 479 -2.06 -17.81 -18.43
N LYS A 480 -0.88 -18.40 -18.22
CA LYS A 480 0.35 -18.02 -18.96
C LYS A 480 0.23 -18.28 -20.45
N ASP A 481 -0.29 -19.44 -20.87
CA ASP A 481 -0.49 -19.76 -22.29
C ASP A 481 -1.43 -18.77 -23.00
N ASN A 482 -2.30 -18.10 -22.23
CA ASN A 482 -3.22 -17.08 -22.72
C ASN A 482 -2.72 -15.65 -22.50
N GLY A 483 -1.48 -15.46 -22.05
CA GLY A 483 -0.91 -14.13 -21.85
C GLY A 483 -1.39 -13.43 -20.60
N CYS A 484 -1.76 -14.19 -19.58
CA CYS A 484 -2.12 -13.67 -18.27
C CYS A 484 -1.03 -14.06 -17.26
N VAL A 485 -0.61 -13.13 -16.41
CA VAL A 485 0.38 -13.36 -15.35
C VAL A 485 -0.34 -13.86 -14.09
N PRO A 486 -0.13 -15.10 -13.63
CA PRO A 486 -0.88 -15.67 -12.51
C PRO A 486 -0.24 -15.39 -11.16
N PHE A 487 -1.07 -14.99 -10.18
CA PHE A 487 -0.68 -14.77 -8.80
C PHE A 487 -1.47 -15.68 -7.86
N TYR A 488 -0.77 -16.65 -7.25
CA TYR A 488 -1.38 -17.58 -6.30
C TYR A 488 -1.83 -16.82 -5.04
N TRP A 489 -3.04 -17.08 -4.53
CA TRP A 489 -3.52 -16.51 -3.28
C TRP A 489 -2.93 -17.26 -2.07
N GLU A 490 -1.77 -16.80 -1.61
CA GLU A 490 -1.12 -17.33 -0.41
C GLU A 490 -1.52 -16.53 0.82
N THR A 491 -1.94 -17.23 1.87
CA THR A 491 -2.31 -16.63 3.15
C THR A 491 -1.60 -17.28 4.33
N GLY A 492 -0.50 -17.97 4.11
CA GLY A 492 0.23 -18.73 5.11
C GLY A 492 -0.13 -20.21 5.16
N ASP A 493 -0.84 -20.78 4.17
CA ASP A 493 -1.29 -22.17 4.15
C ASP A 493 -0.31 -23.10 3.43
N VAL A 494 0.27 -22.67 2.30
CA VAL A 494 1.26 -23.45 1.54
C VAL A 494 2.67 -23.11 1.98
N ILE A 495 2.95 -21.83 2.21
CA ILE A 495 4.23 -21.30 2.67
C ILE A 495 3.99 -20.52 3.96
N ASP A 496 4.75 -20.80 5.02
CA ASP A 496 4.66 -20.08 6.28
C ASP A 496 5.16 -18.62 6.11
N CYS A 497 4.24 -17.65 6.24
CA CYS A 497 4.55 -16.23 6.08
C CYS A 497 5.56 -15.66 7.10
N THR A 498 5.92 -16.40 8.16
CA THR A 498 6.88 -15.94 9.18
C THR A 498 8.33 -16.27 8.84
N ASN A 499 8.56 -17.39 8.15
CA ASN A 499 9.89 -17.97 7.95
C ASN A 499 10.14 -18.52 6.54
N GLY A 500 9.12 -18.52 5.68
CA GLY A 500 9.22 -18.99 4.29
C GLY A 500 9.27 -20.51 4.11
N VAL A 501 9.02 -21.31 5.15
CA VAL A 501 9.02 -22.76 5.06
C VAL A 501 7.78 -23.24 4.29
N VAL A 502 8.01 -24.05 3.26
CA VAL A 502 6.95 -24.73 2.50
C VAL A 502 6.31 -25.83 3.36
N LYS A 503 5.03 -25.67 3.69
CA LYS A 503 4.22 -26.63 4.47
C LYS A 503 3.51 -27.66 3.60
N LYS A 504 3.11 -27.27 2.38
CA LYS A 504 2.40 -28.12 1.42
C LYS A 504 3.19 -28.25 0.12
N GLN A 505 4.25 -29.05 0.16
CA GLN A 505 5.17 -29.23 -0.98
C GLN A 505 4.45 -29.59 -2.28
N TYR A 506 3.43 -30.44 -2.23
CA TYR A 506 2.67 -30.87 -3.41
C TYR A 506 1.92 -29.72 -4.12
N ILE A 507 1.47 -28.70 -3.40
CA ILE A 507 0.83 -27.51 -4.00
C ILE A 507 1.89 -26.58 -4.58
N PHE A 508 2.95 -26.33 -3.82
CA PHE A 508 4.09 -25.53 -4.30
C PHE A 508 4.67 -26.11 -5.60
N ASP A 509 4.92 -27.42 -5.64
CA ASP A 509 5.44 -28.11 -6.82
C ASP A 509 4.48 -27.98 -8.01
N ALA A 510 3.17 -28.04 -7.78
CA ALA A 510 2.15 -27.89 -8.80
C ALA A 510 2.12 -26.49 -9.41
N ILE A 511 2.16 -25.44 -8.58
CA ILE A 511 2.24 -24.04 -9.02
C ILE A 511 3.50 -23.83 -9.85
N MET A 512 4.66 -24.26 -9.35
CA MET A 512 5.94 -24.08 -10.05
C MET A 512 6.01 -24.90 -11.35
N LYS A 513 5.40 -26.09 -11.37
CA LYS A 513 5.26 -26.90 -12.57
C LYS A 513 4.39 -26.19 -13.62
N GLY A 514 3.23 -25.67 -13.22
CA GLY A 514 2.36 -24.89 -14.11
C GLY A 514 3.09 -23.66 -14.67
N ALA A 515 3.82 -22.92 -13.82
CA ALA A 515 4.61 -21.77 -14.22
C ALA A 515 5.72 -22.12 -15.22
N SER A 516 6.35 -23.29 -15.07
CA SER A 516 7.42 -23.77 -15.96
C SER A 516 6.90 -24.27 -17.32
N GLN A 517 5.69 -24.81 -17.36
CA GLN A 517 5.09 -25.35 -18.57
C GLN A 517 4.39 -24.28 -19.40
N GLY A 518 3.80 -23.28 -18.73
CA GLY A 518 3.09 -22.19 -19.37
C GLY A 518 4.02 -21.27 -20.14
N LYS A 519 3.62 -20.88 -21.35
CA LYS A 519 4.42 -20.02 -22.24
C LYS A 519 3.59 -18.84 -22.70
N TYR A 520 4.03 -17.64 -22.36
CA TYR A 520 3.37 -16.44 -22.86
C TYR A 520 3.31 -16.44 -24.40
N PRO A 521 2.20 -15.96 -25.00
CA PRO A 521 1.97 -16.02 -26.43
C PRO A 521 2.73 -14.93 -27.22
N TRP A 522 3.75 -14.30 -26.62
CA TRP A 522 4.51 -13.21 -27.21
C TRP A 522 6.01 -13.36 -27.06
#